data_AF-A0A1V5ULE3-F1
#
_entry.id   AF-A0A1V5ULE3-F1
#
_cell.length_a   1.000
_cell.length_b   1.000
_cell.length_c   1.000
_cell.angle_alpha   90.00
_cell.angle_beta   90.00
_cell.angle_gamma   90.00
#
_symmetry.space_group_name_H-M   'P 1'
#
loop_
_entity.id
_entity.type
_entity.pdbx_description
1 polymer ?
#
loop_
_entity_poly.entity_id
_entity_poly.type
_entity_poly.pdbx_seq_one_letter_code
_entity_poly.pdbx_strand_id
1 'polypeptide(L)'
;MLDDVKLTSAEVIGKDAGGNVLFVCNRYGSGAVIVTTPQSMIPAQPADWNTFRIDALSGKLKFPHVEALLKMICSEVNPVKVEGDVQFGLNKTESGWWLYLFNNKGVMKLDGKEEWFDMNRAAEVKIDFDKIKVRNAKELRSGETLAVKDNKLTLKINPGDFKILELK
;
A
#
# COMPACT_ATOMS: atom_id res chain seq x y z
N MET A 1 -34.77 -23.74 -5.02
CA MET A 1 -34.25 -22.48 -4.44
C MET A 1 -33.49 -22.86 -3.18
N LEU A 2 -32.25 -22.41 -3.03
CA LEU A 2 -31.58 -22.47 -1.75
C LEU A 2 -32.20 -21.39 -0.86
N ASP A 3 -32.47 -21.71 0.41
CA ASP A 3 -32.92 -20.73 1.38
C ASP A 3 -31.86 -19.64 1.60
N ASP A 4 -32.28 -18.45 2.02
CA ASP A 4 -31.38 -17.35 2.36
C ASP A 4 -30.47 -17.74 3.53
N VAL A 5 -29.21 -18.06 3.22
CA VAL A 5 -28.18 -18.34 4.23
C VAL A 5 -27.62 -17.01 4.74
N LYS A 6 -27.85 -16.72 6.03
CA LYS A 6 -27.29 -15.54 6.70
C LYS A 6 -25.91 -15.84 7.27
N LEU A 7 -25.03 -14.84 7.23
CA LEU A 7 -23.76 -14.88 7.96
C LEU A 7 -24.09 -14.89 9.47
N THR A 8 -23.56 -15.88 10.19
CA THR A 8 -23.78 -16.03 11.63
C THR A 8 -22.73 -15.32 12.47
N SER A 9 -21.45 -15.47 12.10
CA SER A 9 -20.31 -14.86 12.81
C SER A 9 -19.38 -14.03 11.93
N ALA A 10 -19.52 -14.13 10.61
CA ALA A 10 -18.67 -13.43 9.67
C ALA A 10 -19.21 -12.03 9.36
N GLU A 11 -18.30 -11.07 9.21
CA GLU A 11 -18.59 -9.69 8.85
C GLU A 11 -18.28 -9.45 7.38
N VAL A 12 -19.12 -8.67 6.70
CA VAL A 12 -18.84 -8.20 5.34
C VAL A 12 -17.83 -7.06 5.42
N ILE A 13 -16.64 -7.27 4.87
CA ILE A 13 -15.55 -6.27 4.86
C ILE A 13 -15.34 -5.62 3.49
N GLY A 14 -16.09 -6.06 2.47
CA GLY A 14 -16.09 -5.42 1.15
C GLY A 14 -17.32 -5.76 0.33
N LYS A 15 -17.83 -4.76 -0.39
CA LYS A 15 -18.93 -4.89 -1.35
C LYS A 15 -18.57 -4.19 -2.66
N ASP A 16 -19.16 -4.64 -3.76
CA ASP A 16 -19.13 -3.90 -5.02
C ASP A 16 -20.18 -2.77 -5.04
N ALA A 17 -20.22 -2.01 -6.14
CA ALA A 17 -21.17 -0.92 -6.32
C ALA A 17 -22.65 -1.38 -6.37
N GLY A 18 -22.90 -2.66 -6.69
CA GLY A 18 -24.23 -3.27 -6.66
C GLY A 18 -24.63 -3.82 -5.29
N GLY A 19 -23.75 -3.71 -4.29
CA GLY A 19 -23.97 -4.25 -2.95
C GLY A 19 -23.67 -5.75 -2.82
N ASN A 20 -23.13 -6.39 -3.85
CA ASN A 20 -22.72 -7.79 -3.78
C ASN A 20 -21.51 -7.91 -2.86
N VAL A 21 -21.52 -8.95 -2.02
CA VAL A 21 -20.42 -9.21 -1.08
C VAL A 21 -19.19 -9.65 -1.86
N LEU A 22 -18.07 -8.92 -1.71
CA LEU A 22 -16.76 -9.26 -2.27
C LEU A 22 -15.89 -10.02 -1.27
N PHE A 23 -15.91 -9.58 -0.02
CA PHE A 23 -15.03 -10.07 1.04
C PHE A 23 -15.80 -10.23 2.34
N VAL A 24 -15.62 -11.38 3.00
CA VAL A 24 -16.09 -11.61 4.37
C VAL A 24 -14.92 -11.98 5.26
N CYS A 25 -14.94 -11.51 6.50
CA CYS A 25 -13.96 -11.82 7.53
C CYS A 25 -14.66 -12.53 8.68
N ASN A 26 -14.15 -13.68 9.07
CA ASN A 26 -14.56 -14.37 10.29
C ASN A 26 -13.39 -14.41 11.25
N ARG A 27 -13.50 -13.74 12.41
CA ARG A 27 -12.48 -13.82 13.46
C ARG A 27 -12.66 -15.13 14.22
N TYR A 28 -11.58 -15.89 14.38
CA TYR A 28 -11.60 -17.18 15.04
C TYR A 28 -10.33 -17.37 15.87
N GLY A 29 -10.50 -17.49 17.20
CA GLY A 29 -9.38 -17.45 18.14
C GLY A 29 -8.60 -16.13 18.03
N SER A 30 -7.28 -16.21 17.95
CA SER A 30 -6.39 -15.05 17.75
C SER A 30 -6.20 -14.68 16.27
N GLY A 31 -6.88 -15.36 15.35
CA GLY A 31 -6.73 -15.17 13.91
C GLY A 31 -8.00 -14.71 13.21
N ALA A 32 -7.91 -14.56 11.89
CA ALA A 32 -9.03 -14.25 11.02
C ALA A 32 -8.96 -15.08 9.74
N VAL A 33 -10.12 -15.50 9.25
CA VAL A 33 -10.29 -16.14 7.95
C VAL A 33 -11.01 -15.16 7.04
N ILE A 34 -10.37 -14.83 5.91
CA ILE A 34 -10.99 -14.00 4.87
C ILE A 34 -11.40 -14.89 3.72
N VAL A 35 -12.68 -14.83 3.34
CA VAL A 35 -13.20 -15.49 2.13
C VAL A 35 -13.47 -14.42 1.08
N THR A 36 -12.96 -14.66 -0.12
CA THR A 36 -13.15 -13.81 -1.30
C THR A 36 -14.17 -14.47 -2.22
N THR A 37 -15.19 -13.73 -2.65
CA THR A 37 -16.18 -14.22 -3.62
C THR A 37 -15.78 -14.03 -5.09
N PRO A 38 -14.89 -13.09 -5.49
CA PRO A 38 -14.40 -13.03 -6.86
C PRO A 38 -13.64 -14.31 -7.23
N GLN A 39 -14.03 -14.95 -8.34
CA GLN A 39 -13.52 -16.27 -8.75
C GLN A 39 -11.99 -16.35 -8.90
N SER A 40 -11.32 -15.25 -9.24
CA SER A 40 -9.89 -15.24 -9.55
C SER A 40 -9.11 -14.06 -8.99
N MET A 41 -9.78 -13.09 -8.36
CA MET A 41 -9.21 -11.83 -7.85
C MET A 41 -8.42 -10.99 -8.88
N ILE A 42 -8.33 -11.45 -10.13
CA ILE A 42 -7.67 -10.78 -11.26
C ILE A 42 -8.74 -10.22 -12.21
N PRO A 43 -8.41 -9.19 -13.00
CA PRO A 43 -9.29 -8.73 -14.09
C PRO A 43 -9.62 -9.85 -15.07
N ALA A 44 -10.71 -9.69 -15.82
CA ALA A 44 -11.05 -10.60 -16.91
C ALA A 44 -9.83 -10.78 -17.83
N GLN A 45 -9.45 -12.04 -18.06
CA GLN A 45 -8.30 -12.35 -18.90
C GLN A 45 -8.59 -11.91 -20.34
N PRO A 46 -7.68 -11.17 -21.00
CA PRO A 46 -7.75 -10.98 -22.43
C PRO A 46 -7.47 -12.33 -23.13
N ALA A 47 -7.86 -12.43 -24.39
CA ALA A 47 -7.71 -13.67 -25.17
C ALA A 47 -6.25 -14.13 -25.34
N ASP A 48 -5.26 -13.26 -25.10
CA ASP A 48 -3.83 -13.57 -25.20
C ASP A 48 -3.11 -13.47 -23.85
N TRP A 49 -2.53 -14.59 -23.42
CA TRP A 49 -1.74 -14.71 -22.19
C TRP A 49 -0.46 -13.87 -22.19
N ASN A 50 0.19 -13.71 -23.35
CA ASN A 50 1.43 -12.95 -23.42
C ASN A 50 1.18 -11.46 -23.17
N THR A 51 0.15 -10.90 -23.81
CA THR A 51 -0.27 -9.52 -23.60
C THR A 51 -0.66 -9.29 -22.13
N PHE A 52 -1.46 -10.19 -21.53
CA PHE A 52 -1.82 -10.11 -20.11
C PHE A 52 -0.59 -10.06 -19.21
N ARG A 53 0.38 -10.96 -19.43
CA ARG A 53 1.60 -11.03 -18.62
C ARG A 53 2.44 -9.76 -18.75
N ILE A 54 2.61 -9.23 -19.97
CA ILE A 54 3.37 -8.00 -20.21
C ILE A 54 2.69 -6.81 -19.51
N ASP A 55 1.37 -6.68 -19.61
CA ASP A 55 0.63 -5.59 -18.98
C ASP A 55 0.62 -5.70 -17.45
N ALA A 56 0.56 -6.92 -16.90
CA ALA A 56 0.70 -7.17 -15.47
C ALA A 56 2.11 -6.79 -14.96
N LEU A 57 3.17 -7.27 -15.63
CA LEU A 57 4.55 -7.00 -15.24
C LEU A 57 4.95 -5.53 -15.43
N SER A 58 4.34 -4.83 -16.38
CA SER A 58 4.57 -3.39 -16.60
C SER A 58 3.71 -2.48 -15.70
N GLY A 59 2.85 -3.06 -14.85
CA GLY A 59 1.97 -2.29 -13.95
C GLY A 59 0.83 -1.53 -14.64
N LYS A 60 0.59 -1.81 -15.93
CA LYS A 60 -0.55 -1.27 -16.69
C LYS A 60 -1.85 -1.92 -16.25
N LEU A 61 -1.82 -3.21 -15.99
CA LEU A 61 -2.97 -3.93 -15.47
C LEU A 61 -3.16 -3.60 -13.99
N LYS A 62 -4.40 -3.27 -13.61
CA LYS A 62 -4.79 -3.00 -12.22
C LYS A 62 -5.44 -4.22 -11.59
N PHE A 63 -5.22 -4.41 -10.29
CA PHE A 63 -5.75 -5.56 -9.56
C PHE A 63 -6.63 -5.08 -8.40
N PRO A 64 -7.77 -4.42 -8.67
CA PRO A 64 -8.51 -3.65 -7.66
C PRO A 64 -8.93 -4.48 -6.45
N HIS A 65 -9.32 -5.75 -6.64
CA HIS A 65 -9.69 -6.63 -5.54
C HIS A 65 -8.49 -6.99 -4.66
N VAL A 66 -7.34 -7.32 -5.27
CA VAL A 66 -6.10 -7.61 -4.54
C VAL A 66 -5.60 -6.37 -3.82
N GLU A 67 -5.56 -5.22 -4.50
CA GLU A 67 -5.15 -3.94 -3.94
C GLU A 67 -6.03 -3.55 -2.74
N ALA A 68 -7.35 -3.68 -2.85
CA ALA A 68 -8.27 -3.37 -1.76
C ALA A 68 -8.03 -4.28 -0.54
N LEU A 69 -7.94 -5.60 -0.77
CA LEU A 69 -7.71 -6.57 0.31
C LEU A 69 -6.36 -6.37 1.00
N LEU A 70 -5.28 -6.21 0.23
CA LEU A 70 -3.95 -5.96 0.78
C LEU A 70 -3.87 -4.63 1.52
N LYS A 71 -4.56 -3.58 1.05
CA LYS A 71 -4.64 -2.30 1.78
C LYS A 71 -5.30 -2.48 3.14
N MET A 72 -6.38 -3.27 3.24
CA MET A 72 -7.02 -3.57 4.53
C MET A 72 -6.10 -4.36 5.45
N ILE A 73 -5.42 -5.39 4.94
CA ILE A 73 -4.49 -6.19 5.74
C ILE A 73 -3.33 -5.31 6.23
N CYS A 74 -2.70 -4.56 5.32
CA CYS A 74 -1.61 -3.64 5.65
C CYS A 74 -2.05 -2.58 6.67
N SER A 75 -3.27 -2.04 6.55
CA SER A 75 -3.77 -1.05 7.51
C SER A 75 -4.09 -1.66 8.87
N GLU A 76 -4.32 -2.97 9.00
CA GLU A 76 -4.49 -3.67 10.28
C GLU A 76 -3.14 -4.04 10.92
N VAL A 77 -2.16 -4.49 10.13
CA VAL A 77 -0.88 -5.02 10.67
C VAL A 77 0.21 -3.97 10.82
N ASN A 78 0.27 -2.96 9.94
CA ASN A 78 1.38 -2.01 9.96
C ASN A 78 1.20 -1.00 11.10
N PRO A 79 2.30 -0.58 11.77
CA PRO A 79 2.27 0.43 12.83
C PRO A 79 2.00 1.86 12.31
N VAL A 80 2.18 2.08 11.01
CA VAL A 80 1.96 3.38 10.35
C VAL A 80 1.15 3.18 9.08
N LYS A 81 0.36 4.18 8.71
CA LYS A 81 -0.35 4.23 7.43
C LYS A 81 0.37 5.20 6.52
N VAL A 82 0.75 4.74 5.34
CA VAL A 82 1.42 5.55 4.31
C VAL A 82 0.44 5.76 3.16
N GLU A 83 0.15 7.02 2.85
CA GLU A 83 -0.65 7.44 1.71
C GLU A 83 0.24 8.19 0.72
N GLY A 84 0.07 7.90 -0.56
CA GLY A 84 0.93 8.38 -1.63
C GLY A 84 1.34 7.23 -2.54
N ASP A 85 1.71 7.56 -3.77
CA ASP A 85 2.13 6.56 -4.75
C ASP A 85 3.65 6.36 -4.68
N VAL A 86 4.06 5.65 -3.62
CA VAL A 86 5.45 5.32 -3.32
C VAL A 86 5.56 3.88 -2.87
N GLN A 87 6.72 3.28 -3.11
CA GLN A 87 7.07 2.03 -2.46
C GLN A 87 7.56 2.35 -1.05
N PHE A 88 7.17 1.55 -0.06
CA PHE A 88 7.66 1.71 1.30
C PHE A 88 7.98 0.38 1.98
N GLY A 89 8.81 0.45 3.01
CA GLY A 89 9.14 -0.67 3.87
C GLY A 89 9.28 -0.20 5.32
N LEU A 90 9.13 -1.11 6.27
CA LEU A 90 9.25 -0.84 7.70
C LEU A 90 10.21 -1.82 8.35
N ASN A 91 11.12 -1.31 9.16
CA ASN A 91 11.98 -2.12 10.02
C ASN A 91 11.82 -1.68 11.47
N LYS A 92 11.56 -2.64 12.36
CA LYS A 92 11.56 -2.40 13.80
C LYS A 92 13.00 -2.34 14.30
N THR A 93 13.31 -1.36 15.14
CA THR A 93 14.61 -1.23 15.79
C THR A 93 14.44 -1.30 17.31
N GLU A 94 15.55 -1.33 18.05
CA GLU A 94 15.51 -1.31 19.53
C GLU A 94 14.85 -0.05 20.09
N SER A 95 14.96 1.07 19.38
CA SER A 95 14.50 2.38 19.85
C SER A 95 13.26 2.92 19.14
N GLY A 96 12.69 2.17 18.18
CA GLY A 96 11.53 2.61 17.42
C GLY A 96 11.38 1.90 16.08
N TRP A 97 11.14 2.67 15.02
CA TRP A 97 10.94 2.16 13.67
C TRP A 97 11.74 2.96 12.64
N TRP A 98 12.15 2.27 11.58
CA TRP A 98 12.64 2.87 10.36
C TRP A 98 11.59 2.70 9.26
N LEU A 99 11.23 3.81 8.61
CA LEU A 99 10.34 3.84 7.46
C LEU A 99 11.14 4.25 6.22
N TYR A 100 11.21 3.35 5.25
CA TYR A 100 11.84 3.59 3.95
C TYR A 100 10.77 4.02 2.96
N LEU A 101 11.04 5.06 2.20
CA LEU A 101 10.13 5.58 1.17
C LEU A 101 10.90 5.77 -0.12
N PHE A 102 10.40 5.20 -1.21
CA PHE A 102 11.03 5.24 -2.53
C PHE A 102 10.03 5.74 -3.57
N ASN A 103 10.41 6.79 -4.32
CA ASN A 103 9.64 7.22 -5.48
C ASN A 103 10.32 6.74 -6.76
N ASN A 104 9.91 5.56 -7.24
CA ASN A 104 10.44 5.01 -8.49
C ASN A 104 9.81 5.64 -9.75
N LYS A 105 8.83 6.55 -9.61
CA LYS A 105 8.18 7.17 -10.77
C LYS A 105 9.05 8.27 -11.36
N GLY A 106 8.87 8.50 -12.66
CA GLY A 106 9.56 9.58 -13.37
C GLY A 106 11.03 9.32 -13.66
N VAL A 107 11.57 8.15 -13.30
CA VAL A 107 12.90 7.70 -13.70
C VAL A 107 12.80 7.07 -15.08
N MET A 108 13.53 7.61 -16.06
CA MET A 108 13.68 6.97 -17.36
C MET A 108 15.13 6.62 -17.61
N LYS A 109 15.34 5.37 -18.01
CA LYS A 109 16.63 4.84 -18.40
C LYS A 109 16.49 4.18 -19.76
N LEU A 110 17.15 4.76 -20.76
CA LEU A 110 17.26 4.20 -22.10
C LEU A 110 18.66 3.68 -22.30
N ASP A 111 18.79 2.63 -23.12
CA ASP A 111 20.10 2.04 -23.41
C ASP A 111 21.05 3.08 -24.02
N GLY A 112 22.28 3.11 -23.53
CA GLY A 112 23.32 4.06 -23.93
C GLY A 112 23.09 5.52 -23.57
N LYS A 113 22.09 5.87 -22.74
CA LYS A 113 21.84 7.25 -22.29
C LYS A 113 21.95 7.40 -20.78
N GLU A 114 22.33 8.60 -20.34
CA GLU A 114 22.18 8.98 -18.94
C GLU A 114 20.71 8.94 -18.53
N GLU A 115 20.47 8.61 -17.26
CA GLU A 115 19.15 8.66 -16.67
C GLU A 115 18.62 10.09 -16.62
N TRP A 116 17.32 10.26 -16.84
CA TRP A 116 16.65 11.54 -16.65
C TRP A 116 15.43 11.40 -15.75
N PHE A 117 15.07 12.51 -15.11
CA PHE A 117 14.03 12.57 -14.08
C PHE A 117 12.91 13.55 -14.48
N ASP A 118 11.68 13.04 -14.61
CA ASP A 118 10.49 13.87 -14.80
C ASP A 118 10.02 14.43 -13.45
N MET A 119 10.46 15.65 -13.11
CA MET A 119 10.17 16.29 -11.83
C MET A 119 8.67 16.52 -11.54
N ASN A 120 7.80 16.41 -12.54
CA ASN A 120 6.35 16.43 -12.33
C ASN A 120 5.81 15.14 -11.68
N ARG A 121 6.65 14.10 -11.57
CA ARG A 121 6.33 12.82 -10.92
C ARG A 121 6.79 12.74 -9.47
N ALA A 122 7.10 13.87 -8.85
CA ALA A 122 7.34 13.90 -7.41
C ALA A 122 6.09 13.46 -6.64
N ALA A 123 6.29 12.65 -5.60
CA ALA A 123 5.21 12.13 -4.77
C ALA A 123 5.07 12.96 -3.50
N GLU A 124 3.85 13.42 -3.21
CA GLU A 124 3.49 13.84 -1.86
C GLU A 124 3.10 12.59 -1.06
N VAL A 125 3.77 12.38 0.06
CA VAL A 125 3.55 11.24 0.95
C VAL A 125 3.03 11.76 2.27
N LYS A 126 1.89 11.20 2.71
CA LYS A 126 1.29 11.46 4.02
C LYS A 126 1.45 10.21 4.86
N ILE A 127 1.95 10.38 6.06
CA ILE A 127 2.19 9.30 7.00
C ILE A 127 1.36 9.59 8.23
N ASP A 128 0.57 8.61 8.62
CA ASP A 128 -0.24 8.62 9.82
C ASP A 128 0.32 7.59 10.81
N PHE A 129 0.53 8.04 12.04
CA PHE A 129 1.08 7.24 13.12
C PHE A 129 0.01 6.73 14.09
N ASP A 130 -1.28 6.70 13.75
CA ASP A 130 -2.41 6.34 14.65
C ASP A 130 -2.18 5.18 15.66
N LYS A 131 -1.31 4.20 15.34
CA LYS A 131 -1.03 3.05 16.22
C LYS A 131 0.26 3.15 17.04
N ILE A 132 1.09 4.15 16.78
CA ILE A 132 2.35 4.39 17.51
C ILE A 132 2.48 5.87 17.86
N LYS A 133 3.00 6.17 19.04
CA LYS A 133 3.26 7.56 19.42
C LYS A 133 4.66 7.95 18.94
N VAL A 134 4.74 8.73 17.88
CA VAL A 134 6.01 9.28 17.38
C VAL A 134 6.26 10.64 18.05
N ARG A 135 7.30 10.72 18.86
CA ARG A 135 7.79 11.95 19.51
C ARG A 135 8.76 12.70 18.61
N ASN A 136 9.54 11.98 17.83
CA ASN A 136 10.54 12.54 16.93
C ASN A 136 10.59 11.75 15.61
N ALA A 137 10.59 12.48 14.49
CA ALA A 137 10.85 11.94 13.18
C ALA A 137 12.10 12.61 12.61
N LYS A 138 13.09 11.82 12.17
CA LYS A 138 14.33 12.32 11.58
C LYS A 138 14.62 11.63 10.26
N GLU A 139 14.95 12.39 9.22
CA GLU A 139 15.46 11.82 7.97
C GLU A 139 16.95 11.49 8.13
N LEU A 140 17.32 10.22 7.96
CA LEU A 140 18.63 9.70 8.34
C LEU A 140 19.76 10.12 7.39
N ARG A 141 19.50 10.40 6.10
CA ARG A 141 20.54 10.78 5.14
C ARG A 141 20.99 12.23 5.31
N SER A 142 20.03 13.13 5.50
CA SER A 142 20.22 14.57 5.64
C SER A 142 20.42 14.99 7.10
N GLY A 143 19.94 14.18 8.05
CA GLY A 143 19.88 14.54 9.46
C GLY A 143 18.75 15.50 9.81
N GLU A 144 17.91 15.88 8.83
CA GLU A 144 16.78 16.79 9.00
C GLU A 144 15.78 16.24 10.02
N THR A 145 15.41 17.06 11.01
CA THR A 145 14.30 16.74 11.91
C THR A 145 12.99 17.18 11.27
N LEU A 146 12.05 16.26 11.16
CA LEU A 146 10.78 16.45 10.49
C LEU A 146 9.69 16.80 11.49
N ALA A 147 8.91 17.83 11.18
CA ALA A 147 7.81 18.25 12.03
C ALA A 147 6.65 17.25 11.95
N VAL A 148 6.36 16.59 13.07
CA VAL A 148 5.15 15.78 13.25
C VAL A 148 4.05 16.67 13.83
N LYS A 149 2.91 16.77 13.15
CA LYS A 149 1.73 17.53 13.59
C LYS A 149 0.54 16.59 13.67
N ASP A 150 -0.17 16.61 14.79
CA ASP A 150 -1.35 15.76 15.01
C ASP A 150 -1.09 14.28 14.70
N ASN A 151 0.09 13.78 15.10
CA ASN A 151 0.56 12.42 14.84
C ASN A 151 0.64 12.06 13.34
N LYS A 152 0.83 13.08 12.50
CA LYS A 152 0.95 12.97 11.04
C LYS A 152 2.21 13.68 10.55
N LEU A 153 2.72 13.21 9.43
CA LEU A 153 3.85 13.77 8.73
C LEU A 153 3.52 13.83 7.23
N THR A 154 3.84 14.95 6.58
CA THR A 154 3.74 15.09 5.13
C THR A 154 5.09 15.49 4.57
N LEU A 155 5.52 14.82 3.50
CA LEU A 155 6.79 15.12 2.83
C LEU A 155 6.72 14.85 1.33
N LYS A 156 7.62 15.49 0.59
CA LYS A 156 7.77 15.30 -0.86
C LYS A 156 8.98 14.43 -1.15
N ILE A 157 8.84 13.49 -2.08
CA ILE A 157 9.93 12.65 -2.59
C ILE A 157 10.04 12.86 -4.10
N ASN A 158 11.20 13.33 -4.53
CA ASN A 158 11.47 13.56 -5.94
C ASN A 158 11.57 12.23 -6.72
N PRO A 159 11.36 12.23 -8.05
CA PRO A 159 11.58 11.07 -8.90
C PRO A 159 12.94 10.43 -8.68
N GLY A 160 12.99 9.12 -8.51
CA GLY A 160 14.21 8.34 -8.27
C GLY A 160 14.85 8.51 -6.90
N ASP A 161 14.31 9.38 -6.05
CA ASP A 161 14.84 9.61 -4.71
C ASP A 161 14.17 8.70 -3.67
N PHE A 162 14.81 8.62 -2.51
CA PHE A 162 14.33 7.88 -1.37
C PHE A 162 14.66 8.58 -0.06
N LYS A 163 13.80 8.42 0.94
CA LYS A 163 14.00 8.94 2.29
C LYS A 163 13.94 7.80 3.29
N ILE A 164 14.78 7.87 4.31
CA ILE A 164 14.77 6.91 5.42
C ILE A 164 14.45 7.68 6.68
N LEU A 165 13.30 7.40 7.27
CA LEU A 165 12.83 8.09 8.46
C LEU A 165 13.08 7.23 9.69
N GLU A 166 13.76 7.78 10.67
CA GLU A 166 13.78 7.25 12.03
C GLU A 166 12.58 7.82 12.81
N LEU A 167 11.76 6.93 13.37
CA LEU A 167 10.56 7.23 14.11
C LEU A 167 10.74 6.75 15.56
N LYS A 168 10.78 7.69 16.52
CA LYS A 168 10.96 7.44 17.96
C LYS A 168 9.85 8.07 18.77
#